data_AF-R2T3I0-F1
#
_entry.id   AF-R2T3I0-F1
#
_cell.length_a   1.000
_cell.length_b   1.000
_cell.length_c   1.000
_cell.angle_alpha   90.00
_cell.angle_beta   90.00
_cell.angle_gamma   90.00
#
_symmetry.space_group_name_H-M   'P 1'
#
loop_
_entity.id
_entity.type
_entity.pdbx_description
1 polymer ?
#
loop_
_entity_poly.entity_id
_entity_poly.type
_entity_poly.pdbx_seq_one_letter_code
_entity_poly.pdbx_strand_id
1 'polypeptide(L)'
;MKFKNDEAEKGWQTFVTNNQDPYGNGVVKYCERWASLMEEKIANGLSVAVAADKTQYEADKEGITGFMYGCAVNTLSHCWAHGDALKDWHNGKYSYGGKGVVNPAIFTVGSEGD
;
A
#
# COMPACT_ATOMS: atom_id res chain seq x y z
N MET A 1 5.37 5.06 -11.07
CA MET A 1 4.73 5.67 -9.89
C MET A 1 4.83 7.18 -9.96
N LYS A 2 3.70 7.87 -9.91
CA LYS A 2 3.57 9.34 -9.83
C LYS A 2 3.59 9.77 -8.36
N PHE A 3 4.50 10.67 -7.99
CA PHE A 3 4.57 11.18 -6.62
C PHE A 3 3.56 12.31 -6.36
N LYS A 4 3.16 12.50 -5.10
CA LYS A 4 2.31 13.63 -4.70
C LYS A 4 3.00 14.98 -4.92
N ASN A 5 4.28 15.05 -4.61
CA ASN A 5 5.16 16.22 -4.71
C ASN A 5 6.62 15.78 -4.49
N ASP A 6 7.56 16.72 -4.65
CA ASP A 6 9.00 16.48 -4.52
C ASP A 6 9.40 15.95 -3.12
N GLU A 7 8.68 16.34 -2.07
CA GLU A 7 8.97 15.88 -0.70
C GLU A 7 8.56 14.42 -0.50
N ALA A 8 7.40 14.04 -1.05
CA ALA A 8 6.95 12.66 -1.13
C ALA A 8 7.93 11.78 -1.93
N GLU A 9 8.50 12.31 -3.00
CA GLU A 9 9.54 11.61 -3.78
C GLU A 9 10.83 11.40 -2.96
N LYS A 10 11.31 12.42 -2.24
CA LYS A 10 12.48 12.25 -1.34
C LYS A 10 12.22 11.24 -0.24
N GLY A 11 11.02 11.28 0.36
CA GLY A 11 10.59 10.30 1.35
C GLY A 11 10.62 8.87 0.80
N TRP A 12 10.16 8.68 -0.44
CA TRP A 12 10.29 7.41 -1.14
C TRP A 12 11.75 7.00 -1.38
N GLN A 13 12.60 7.90 -1.86
CA GLN A 13 14.03 7.58 -2.10
C GLN A 13 14.75 7.18 -0.80
N THR A 14 14.42 7.83 0.32
CA THR A 14 14.94 7.45 1.65
C THR A 14 14.42 6.07 2.06
N PHE A 15 13.12 5.80 1.84
CA PHE A 15 12.55 4.48 2.08
C PHE A 15 13.27 3.39 1.27
N VAL A 16 13.50 3.60 -0.03
CA VAL A 16 14.26 2.68 -0.88
C VAL A 16 15.67 2.46 -0.33
N THR A 17 16.39 3.54 -0.02
CA THR A 17 17.78 3.48 0.47
C THR A 17 17.90 2.70 1.79
N ASN A 18 16.91 2.81 2.66
CA ASN A 18 16.90 2.12 3.95
C ASN A 18 16.46 0.65 3.87
N ASN A 19 15.89 0.20 2.75
CA ASN A 19 15.30 -1.13 2.59
C ASN A 19 15.99 -1.92 1.47
N GLN A 20 17.31 -2.09 1.61
CA GLN A 20 18.15 -2.80 0.63
C GLN A 20 18.33 -4.28 0.93
N ASP A 21 18.03 -4.72 2.16
CA ASP A 21 18.05 -6.14 2.52
C ASP A 21 16.92 -6.89 1.79
N PRO A 22 17.01 -8.22 1.60
CA PRO A 22 16.02 -8.97 0.84
C PRO A 22 14.57 -8.79 1.33
N TYR A 23 14.35 -8.62 2.64
CA TYR A 23 13.03 -8.46 3.21
C TYR A 23 12.48 -7.07 2.92
N GLY A 24 13.22 -6.01 3.26
CA GLY A 24 12.83 -4.63 2.93
C GLY A 24 12.68 -4.39 1.42
N ASN A 25 13.60 -4.93 0.63
CA ASN A 25 13.61 -4.79 -0.83
C ASN A 25 12.38 -5.45 -1.48
N GLY A 26 11.87 -6.53 -0.89
CA GLY A 26 10.60 -7.14 -1.31
C GLY A 26 9.43 -6.16 -1.22
N VAL A 27 9.36 -5.36 -0.15
CA VAL A 27 8.33 -4.30 0.01
C VAL A 27 8.52 -3.21 -1.04
N VAL A 28 9.76 -2.77 -1.29
CA VAL A 28 10.07 -1.77 -2.32
C VAL A 28 9.58 -2.21 -3.69
N LYS A 29 9.97 -3.42 -4.13
CA LYS A 29 9.56 -3.99 -5.42
C LYS A 29 8.06 -4.12 -5.54
N TYR A 30 7.40 -4.58 -4.48
CA TYR A 30 5.95 -4.68 -4.45
C TYR A 30 5.28 -3.30 -4.63
N CYS A 31 5.72 -2.28 -3.89
CA CYS A 31 5.22 -0.91 -4.01
C CYS A 31 5.33 -0.38 -5.44
N GLU A 32 6.51 -0.49 -6.05
CA GLU A 32 6.76 0.02 -7.42
C GLU A 32 5.88 -0.69 -8.44
N ARG A 33 5.81 -2.02 -8.35
CA ARG A 33 5.02 -2.85 -9.27
C ARG A 33 3.53 -2.59 -9.09
N TRP A 34 3.04 -2.58 -7.85
CA TRP A 34 1.64 -2.39 -7.54
C TRP A 34 1.15 -0.99 -7.96
N ALA A 35 1.90 0.06 -7.63
CA ALA A 35 1.57 1.41 -8.06
C ALA A 35 1.52 1.54 -9.59
N SER A 36 2.48 0.91 -10.30
CA SER A 36 2.52 0.94 -11.76
C SER A 36 1.34 0.19 -12.40
N LEU A 37 0.99 -0.99 -11.89
CA LEU A 37 -0.18 -1.75 -12.34
C LEU A 37 -1.48 -0.99 -12.07
N MET A 38 -1.60 -0.36 -10.89
CA MET A 38 -2.76 0.48 -10.58
C MET A 38 -2.86 1.69 -11.50
N GLU A 39 -1.75 2.36 -11.79
CA GLU A 39 -1.70 3.51 -12.71
C GLU A 39 -2.19 3.12 -14.11
N GLU A 40 -1.85 1.94 -14.62
CA GLU A 40 -2.36 1.42 -15.88
C GLU A 40 -3.89 1.24 -15.83
N LYS A 41 -4.42 0.64 -14.76
CA LYS A 41 -5.87 0.42 -14.60
C LYS A 41 -6.62 1.75 -14.42
N ILE A 42 -6.05 2.70 -13.70
CA ILE A 42 -6.61 4.05 -13.50
C ILE A 42 -6.62 4.82 -14.81
N ALA A 43 -5.56 4.74 -15.62
CA ALA A 43 -5.52 5.34 -16.95
C ALA A 43 -6.60 4.78 -17.89
N ASN A 44 -7.03 3.54 -17.67
CA ASN A 44 -8.15 2.90 -18.36
C ASN A 44 -9.53 3.18 -17.72
N GLY A 45 -9.62 4.15 -16.80
CA GLY A 45 -10.89 4.63 -16.22
C GLY A 45 -11.35 3.89 -14.97
N LEU A 46 -10.55 2.97 -14.40
CA LEU A 46 -10.91 2.33 -13.13
C LEU A 46 -10.62 3.24 -11.93
N SER A 47 -11.41 3.09 -10.87
CA SER A 47 -11.14 3.76 -9.59
C SER A 47 -9.92 3.13 -8.90
N VAL A 48 -9.29 3.87 -7.99
CA VAL A 48 -8.15 3.38 -7.18
C VAL A 48 -8.54 2.10 -6.43
N ALA A 49 -9.74 2.04 -5.84
CA ALA A 49 -10.23 0.88 -5.12
C ALA A 49 -10.30 -0.39 -5.99
N VAL A 50 -10.87 -0.27 -7.20
CA VAL A 50 -10.99 -1.41 -8.13
C VAL A 50 -9.61 -1.79 -8.68
N ALA A 51 -8.77 -0.81 -9.00
CA ALA A 51 -7.40 -1.05 -9.45
C ALA A 51 -6.59 -1.79 -8.38
N ALA A 52 -6.61 -1.32 -7.14
CA ALA A 52 -5.90 -1.91 -6.01
C ALA A 52 -6.32 -3.35 -5.76
N ASP A 53 -7.64 -3.61 -5.75
CA ASP A 53 -8.17 -4.96 -5.51
C ASP A 53 -7.74 -5.96 -6.58
N LYS A 54 -7.77 -5.55 -7.86
CA LYS A 54 -7.39 -6.40 -8.99
C LYS A 54 -5.90 -6.70 -9.08
N THR A 55 -5.03 -5.77 -8.64
CA THR A 55 -3.60 -5.84 -8.90
C THR A 55 -2.75 -6.22 -7.68
N GLN A 56 -3.32 -6.21 -6.46
CA GLN A 56 -2.55 -6.52 -5.23
C GLN A 56 -1.86 -7.89 -5.29
N TYR A 57 -2.54 -8.94 -5.78
CA TYR A 57 -1.96 -10.28 -5.89
C TYR A 57 -1.06 -10.43 -7.12
N GLU A 58 -1.33 -9.70 -8.20
CA GLU A 58 -0.48 -9.71 -9.39
C GLU A 58 0.88 -9.07 -9.09
N ALA A 59 0.87 -8.02 -8.27
CA ALA A 59 2.05 -7.28 -7.85
C ALA A 59 2.96 -8.08 -6.91
N ASP A 60 2.46 -9.11 -6.23
CA ASP A 60 3.27 -9.94 -5.34
C ASP A 60 4.05 -11.00 -6.13
N LYS A 61 5.35 -10.76 -6.33
CA LYS A 61 6.29 -11.75 -6.91
C LYS A 61 7.29 -12.27 -5.88
N GLU A 62 7.27 -11.70 -4.69
CA GLU A 62 8.25 -11.95 -3.64
C GLU A 62 7.65 -12.75 -2.48
N GLY A 63 6.33 -13.01 -2.49
CA GLY A 63 5.62 -13.73 -1.43
C GLY A 63 5.50 -12.88 -0.17
N ILE A 64 5.09 -11.63 -0.31
CA ILE A 64 5.09 -10.68 0.81
C ILE A 64 4.09 -11.09 1.90
N THR A 65 4.46 -10.85 3.16
CA THR A 65 3.58 -11.13 4.30
C THR A 65 2.50 -10.06 4.45
N GLY A 66 1.48 -10.33 5.27
CA GLY A 66 0.48 -9.32 5.63
C GLY A 66 1.11 -8.05 6.23
N PHE A 67 2.12 -8.18 7.08
CA PHE A 67 2.84 -7.03 7.63
C PHE A 67 3.54 -6.21 6.52
N MET A 68 4.22 -6.88 5.59
CA MET A 68 4.88 -6.24 4.45
C MET A 68 3.87 -5.53 3.54
N TYR A 69 2.70 -6.12 3.31
CA TYR A 69 1.59 -5.48 2.61
C TYR A 69 1.11 -4.22 3.36
N GLY A 70 0.99 -4.29 4.69
CA GLY A 70 0.71 -3.12 5.53
C GLY A 70 1.75 -2.00 5.38
N CYS A 71 3.05 -2.34 5.40
CA CYS A 71 4.13 -1.40 5.12
C CYS A 71 4.00 -0.77 3.73
N ALA A 72 3.66 -1.57 2.72
CA ALA A 72 3.47 -1.09 1.36
C ALA A 72 2.32 -0.08 1.25
N VAL A 73 1.15 -0.39 1.81
CA VAL A 73 0.00 0.54 1.85
C VAL A 73 0.39 1.81 2.58
N ASN A 74 1.05 1.70 3.74
CA ASN A 74 1.48 2.85 4.51
C ASN A 74 2.43 3.75 3.71
N THR A 75 3.49 3.19 3.13
CA THR A 75 4.45 3.94 2.33
C THR A 75 3.80 4.61 1.12
N LEU A 76 3.00 3.86 0.34
CA LEU A 76 2.28 4.40 -0.82
C LEU A 76 1.30 5.50 -0.41
N SER A 77 0.63 5.38 0.74
CA SER A 77 -0.29 6.41 1.23
C SER A 77 0.39 7.76 1.44
N HIS A 78 1.68 7.76 1.78
CA HIS A 78 2.47 8.96 2.00
C HIS A 78 3.04 9.53 0.70
N CYS A 79 3.59 8.69 -0.19
CA CYS A 79 4.36 9.17 -1.33
C CYS A 79 3.62 9.19 -2.68
N TRP A 80 2.66 8.28 -2.89
CA TRP A 80 2.00 8.10 -4.19
C TRP A 80 0.89 9.13 -4.42
N ALA A 81 0.75 9.64 -5.64
CA ALA A 81 -0.28 10.61 -6.03
C ALA A 81 -1.72 10.16 -5.70
N HIS A 82 -1.97 8.85 -5.77
CA HIS A 82 -3.27 8.25 -5.42
C HIS A 82 -3.30 7.64 -4.01
N GLY A 83 -2.28 7.91 -3.20
CA GLY A 83 -2.04 7.27 -1.91
C GLY A 83 -3.15 7.50 -0.88
N ASP A 84 -3.80 8.66 -0.86
CA ASP A 84 -4.91 8.91 0.07
C ASP A 84 -6.12 8.03 -0.24
N ALA A 85 -6.48 7.90 -1.52
CA ALA A 85 -7.56 7.00 -1.94
C ALA A 85 -7.23 5.52 -1.68
N LEU A 86 -5.95 5.13 -1.82
CA LEU A 86 -5.49 3.78 -1.48
C LEU A 86 -5.65 3.50 0.03
N LYS A 87 -5.23 4.45 0.88
CA LYS A 87 -5.41 4.37 2.33
C LYS A 87 -6.88 4.23 2.70
N ASP A 88 -7.73 5.07 2.14
CA ASP A 88 -9.16 5.07 2.46
C ASP A 88 -9.82 3.74 2.09
N TRP A 89 -9.47 3.19 0.91
CA TRP A 89 -9.91 1.86 0.49
C TRP A 89 -9.42 0.76 1.44
N HIS A 90 -8.13 0.76 1.80
CA HIS A 90 -7.55 -0.25 2.68
C HIS A 90 -8.17 -0.21 4.08
N ASN A 91 -8.26 0.99 4.67
CA ASN A 91 -8.85 1.18 5.99
C ASN A 91 -10.34 0.82 6.03
N GLY A 92 -11.06 1.07 4.93
CA GLY A 92 -12.46 0.68 4.76
C GLY A 92 -12.69 -0.83 4.90
N LYS A 93 -11.71 -1.66 4.50
CA LYS A 93 -11.78 -3.13 4.69
C LYS A 93 -11.87 -3.55 6.16
N TYR A 94 -11.44 -2.68 7.08
CA TYR A 94 -11.40 -2.92 8.53
C TYR A 94 -12.37 -2.02 9.30
N SER A 95 -13.32 -1.37 8.61
CA SER A 95 -14.24 -0.41 9.22
C SER A 95 -13.53 0.72 10.00
N TYR A 96 -12.33 1.11 9.58
CA TYR A 96 -11.53 2.14 10.23
C TYR A 96 -11.60 3.46 9.47
N GLY A 97 -12.00 4.55 10.13
CA GLY A 97 -12.10 5.89 9.55
C GLY A 97 -11.03 6.88 10.02
N GLY A 98 -9.98 6.41 10.70
CA GLY A 98 -8.95 7.27 11.28
C GLY A 98 -7.87 7.72 10.28
N LYS A 99 -6.94 8.56 10.76
CA LYS A 99 -5.90 9.18 9.93
C LYS A 99 -4.72 8.24 9.59
N GLY A 100 -4.52 7.17 10.36
CA GLY A 100 -3.45 6.20 10.14
C GLY A 100 -3.79 5.14 9.09
N VAL A 101 -2.86 4.21 8.84
CA VAL A 101 -3.11 3.02 8.01
C VAL A 101 -3.25 1.80 8.93
N VAL A 102 -4.31 1.01 8.76
CA VAL A 102 -4.50 -0.21 9.55
C VAL A 102 -3.39 -1.22 9.25
N ASN A 103 -2.75 -1.78 10.28
CA ASN A 103 -1.88 -2.93 10.11
C ASN A 103 -2.74 -4.19 9.92
N PRO A 104 -2.70 -4.83 8.74
CA PRO A 104 -3.49 -6.03 8.44
C PRO A 104 -3.05 -7.26 9.25
N ALA A 105 -1.87 -7.23 9.88
CA ALA A 105 -1.40 -8.28 10.79
C ALA A 105 -1.94 -8.11 12.24
N ILE A 106 -3.03 -7.36 12.42
CA ILE A 106 -3.69 -7.21 13.72
C ILE A 106 -4.52 -8.46 14.05
N PHE A 107 -4.41 -8.94 15.28
CA PHE A 107 -5.29 -9.99 15.80
C PHE A 107 -6.45 -9.34 16.55
N THR A 108 -7.67 -9.47 16.04
CA THR A 108 -8.87 -9.00 16.75
C THR A 108 -9.44 -10.16 17.57
N VAL A 109 -9.37 -10.05 18.89
CA VAL A 109 -10.12 -10.92 19.80
C VAL A 109 -11.51 -10.33 19.95
N GLY A 110 -12.52 -10.98 19.37
CA GLY A 110 -13.90 -10.63 19.67
C GLY A 110 -14.22 -11.01 21.12
N SER A 111 -14.61 -10.05 21.97
CA SER A 111 -15.38 -10.38 23.15
C SER A 111 -16.82 -10.61 22.67
N GLU A 112 -17.19 -11.86 22.40
CA GLU A 112 -18.62 -12.21 22.46
C GLU A 112 -19.04 -11.91 23.90
N GLY A 113 -20.00 -11.00 24.06
CA GLY A 113 -20.54 -10.64 25.37
C GLY A 113 -21.30 -11.83 25.97
N ASP A 114 -21.10 -12.03 27.26
CA ASP A 114 -21.91 -12.92 28.13
C ASP A 114 -23.40 -12.51 28.14
#